data_AF-A0A485CZ06-F1
#
_entry.id   AF-A0A485CZ06-F1
#
_cell.length_a   1.000
_cell.length_b   1.000
_cell.length_c   1.000
_cell.angle_alpha   90.00
_cell.angle_beta   90.00
_cell.angle_gamma   90.00
#
_symmetry.space_group_name_H-M   'P 1'
#
loop_
_entity.id
_entity.type
_entity.pdbx_description
1 polymer ?
#
loop_
_entity_poly.entity_id
_entity_poly.type
_entity_poly.pdbx_seq_one_letter_code
_entity_poly.pdbx_strand_id
1 'polypeptide(L)'
;MEATAPDGYSGAIQLLVAADFKGTVLGTRVTEHHETPGLGDKIELRLSGWITHFAGKVIHGPGDSHFAVKKDGGDIDQFTGATITPRAVVNAVKRAGLYAQTLPAQIPELTSCGE
;
A
#
# COMPACT_ATOMS: atom_id res chain seq x y z
N MET A 1 1.60 1.85 -9.99
CA MET A 1 1.52 3.29 -9.67
C MET A 1 2.45 3.55 -8.51
N GLU A 2 3.14 4.68 -8.52
CA GLU A 2 3.92 5.14 -7.38
C GLU A 2 2.99 5.75 -6.33
N ALA A 3 3.28 5.49 -5.06
CA ALA A 3 2.50 5.98 -3.94
C ALA A 3 3.44 6.33 -2.78
N THR A 4 3.07 7.35 -2.02
CA THR A 4 3.81 7.75 -0.82
C THR A 4 2.96 7.50 0.42
N ALA A 5 3.57 6.87 1.42
CA ALA A 5 3.11 6.87 2.80
C ALA A 5 3.86 7.98 3.54
N PRO A 6 3.29 9.20 3.65
CA PRO A 6 3.95 10.33 4.32
C PRO A 6 4.10 10.13 5.83
N ASP A 7 3.34 9.20 6.38
CA ASP A 7 3.12 8.95 7.80
C ASP A 7 3.96 7.77 8.36
N GLY A 8 5.10 7.46 7.73
CA GLY A 8 6.09 6.52 8.28
C GLY A 8 6.77 7.05 9.54
N TYR A 9 7.38 6.17 10.34
CA TYR A 9 7.93 6.56 11.64
C TYR A 9 9.13 7.52 11.53
N SER A 10 10.04 7.23 10.60
CA SER A 10 11.27 8.00 10.35
C SER A 10 11.16 8.85 9.08
N GLY A 11 9.95 9.06 8.56
CA GLY A 11 9.69 9.87 7.38
C GLY A 11 8.84 9.15 6.33
N ALA A 12 8.80 9.74 5.13
CA ALA A 12 8.01 9.20 4.04
C ALA A 12 8.56 7.85 3.54
N ILE A 13 7.64 6.94 3.22
CA ILE A 13 7.93 5.64 2.61
C ILE A 13 7.41 5.69 1.17
N GLN A 14 8.29 5.40 0.21
CA GLN A 14 7.95 5.31 -1.20
C GLN A 14 7.58 3.88 -1.56
N LEU A 15 6.46 3.73 -2.25
CA LEU A 15 5.84 2.46 -2.57
C LEU A 15 5.53 2.39 -4.06
N LEU A 16 5.72 1.21 -4.62
CA LEU A 16 5.14 0.83 -5.90
C LEU A 16 3.96 -0.10 -5.62
N VAL A 17 2.75 0.31 -6.01
CA VAL A 17 1.51 -0.45 -5.83
C VAL A 17 0.97 -0.85 -7.20
N ALA A 18 0.77 -2.15 -7.39
CA ALA A 18 0.03 -2.71 -8.51
C ALA A 18 -1.37 -3.08 -8.03
N ALA A 19 -2.39 -2.51 -8.66
CA ALA A 19 -3.79 -2.82 -8.40
C ALA A 19 -4.56 -2.87 -9.73
N ASP A 20 -5.58 -3.70 -9.78
CA ASP A 20 -6.52 -3.69 -10.89
C ASP A 20 -7.61 -2.61 -10.71
N PHE A 21 -8.42 -2.41 -11.74
CA PHE A 21 -9.51 -1.44 -11.73
C PHE A 21 -10.73 -1.86 -10.88
N LYS A 22 -10.72 -3.07 -10.31
CA LYS A 22 -11.76 -3.57 -9.40
C LYS A 22 -11.35 -3.39 -7.93
N GLY A 23 -10.17 -2.83 -7.66
CA GLY A 23 -9.65 -2.64 -6.31
C GLY A 23 -8.89 -3.84 -5.76
N THR A 24 -8.57 -4.84 -6.58
CA THR A 24 -7.69 -5.95 -6.19
C THR A 24 -6.25 -5.48 -6.22
N VAL A 25 -5.54 -5.58 -5.10
CA VAL A 25 -4.11 -5.33 -5.03
C VAL A 25 -3.38 -6.56 -5.58
N LEU A 26 -2.61 -6.36 -6.65
CA LEU A 26 -1.83 -7.41 -7.31
C LEU A 26 -0.46 -7.59 -6.65
N GLY A 27 0.08 -6.53 -6.08
CA GLY A 27 1.33 -6.57 -5.33
C GLY A 27 1.82 -5.18 -4.93
N THR A 28 2.68 -5.15 -3.90
CA THR A 28 3.27 -3.93 -3.37
C THR A 28 4.77 -4.12 -3.19
N ARG A 29 5.57 -3.09 -3.47
CA ARG A 29 7.00 -3.02 -3.17
C ARG A 29 7.34 -1.70 -2.51
N VAL A 30 8.28 -1.73 -1.59
CA VAL A 30 8.91 -0.53 -1.04
C VAL A 30 10.09 -0.18 -1.94
N THR A 31 10.15 1.06 -2.40
CA THR A 31 11.27 1.57 -3.22
C THR A 31 12.25 2.37 -2.38
N GLU A 32 11.78 3.08 -1.35
CA GLU A 32 12.60 3.88 -0.44
C GLU A 32 11.94 4.04 0.93
N HIS A 33 12.72 4.02 2.01
CA HIS A 33 12.29 4.37 3.36
C HIS A 33 13.49 4.68 4.26
N HIS A 34 13.21 5.28 5.42
CA HIS A 34 14.22 5.58 6.45
C HIS A 34 13.89 4.95 7.81
N GLU A 35 12.99 3.96 7.82
CA GLU A 35 12.53 3.30 9.04
C GLU A 35 13.66 2.64 9.85
N THR A 36 13.45 2.51 11.15
CA THR A 36 14.44 1.97 12.09
C THR A 36 14.84 0.52 11.75
N PRO A 37 16.14 0.24 11.52
CA PRO A 37 16.63 -1.12 11.28
C PRO A 37 16.26 -2.08 12.41
N GLY A 38 15.84 -3.29 12.05
CA GLY A 38 15.39 -4.35 12.96
C GLY A 38 13.96 -4.19 13.51
N LEU A 39 13.33 -3.03 13.33
CA LEU A 39 11.96 -2.74 13.77
C LEU A 39 11.02 -2.52 12.59
N GLY A 40 11.22 -1.42 11.85
CA GLY A 40 10.34 -0.97 10.77
C GLY A 40 10.78 -1.38 9.37
N ASP A 41 12.05 -1.76 9.20
CA ASP A 41 12.63 -2.24 7.93
C ASP A 41 12.05 -3.58 7.44
N LYS A 42 11.22 -4.26 8.24
CA LYS A 42 10.49 -5.48 7.86
C LYS A 42 9.49 -5.28 6.71
N ILE A 43 9.29 -4.05 6.25
CA ILE A 43 8.58 -3.74 5.01
C ILE A 43 9.42 -4.06 3.76
N GLU A 44 10.74 -4.19 3.91
CA GLU A 44 11.63 -4.60 2.84
C GLU A 44 11.52 -6.11 2.58
N LEU A 45 11.32 -6.45 1.31
CA LEU A 45 11.17 -7.84 0.87
C LEU A 45 12.38 -8.72 1.23
N ARG A 46 13.59 -8.14 1.27
CA ARG A 46 14.82 -8.87 1.61
C ARG A 46 14.89 -9.29 3.08
N LEU A 47 14.10 -8.64 3.95
CA LEU A 47 14.08 -8.90 5.40
C LEU A 47 12.85 -9.70 5.82
N SER A 48 11.72 -9.49 5.15
CA SER A 48 10.46 -10.14 5.49
C SER A 48 9.50 -10.20 4.30
N GLY A 49 8.70 -11.26 4.25
CA GLY A 49 7.63 -11.42 3.26
C GLY A 49 6.42 -10.53 3.53
N TRP A 50 6.37 -9.76 4.62
CA TRP A 50 5.19 -9.01 5.05
C TRP A 50 4.54 -8.18 3.93
N ILE A 51 5.33 -7.48 3.12
CA ILE A 51 4.84 -6.63 2.02
C ILE A 51 4.15 -7.42 0.89
N THR A 52 4.33 -8.75 0.82
CA THR A 52 3.65 -9.59 -0.18
C THR A 52 2.23 -9.98 0.24
N HIS A 53 1.85 -9.80 1.51
CA HIS A 53 0.53 -10.17 2.03
C HIS A 53 -0.62 -9.31 1.45
N PHE A 54 -0.27 -8.19 0.82
CA PHE A 54 -1.23 -7.36 0.10
C PHE A 54 -1.71 -7.99 -1.21
N ALA A 55 -0.94 -8.90 -1.82
CA ALA A 55 -1.32 -9.52 -3.07
C ALA A 55 -2.61 -10.35 -2.93
N GLY A 56 -3.55 -10.14 -3.85
CA GLY A 56 -4.86 -10.79 -3.85
C GLY A 56 -5.89 -10.19 -2.88
N LYS A 57 -5.54 -9.14 -2.12
CA LYS A 57 -6.51 -8.44 -1.26
C LYS A 57 -7.36 -7.49 -2.09
N VAL A 58 -8.66 -7.49 -1.82
CA VAL A 58 -9.63 -6.61 -2.50
C VAL A 58 -10.04 -5.50 -1.54
N ILE A 59 -10.10 -4.26 -2.06
CA ILE A 59 -10.55 -3.09 -1.30
C ILE A 59 -12.01 -2.82 -1.64
N HIS A 60 -12.91 -2.96 -0.65
CA HIS A 60 -14.35 -2.76 -0.82
C HIS A 60 -14.77 -1.30 -0.58
N GLY A 61 -14.05 -0.37 -1.20
CA GLY A 61 -14.33 1.07 -1.12
C GLY A 61 -13.64 1.81 0.05
N PRO A 62 -13.88 3.12 0.19
CA PRO A 62 -13.15 3.97 1.14
C PRO A 62 -13.42 3.60 2.60
N GLY A 63 -14.63 3.13 2.90
CA GLY A 63 -15.05 2.71 4.24
C GLY A 63 -14.62 1.30 4.64
N ASP A 64 -13.84 0.60 3.81
CA ASP A 64 -13.43 -0.78 4.09
C ASP A 64 -12.55 -0.86 5.36
N SER A 65 -13.12 -1.33 6.46
CA SER A 65 -12.45 -1.51 7.75
C SER A 65 -11.53 -2.73 7.78
N HIS A 66 -11.75 -3.71 6.88
CA HIS A 66 -10.91 -4.91 6.80
C HIS A 66 -9.53 -4.57 6.24
N PHE A 67 -9.43 -3.55 5.39
CA PHE A 67 -8.16 -3.04 4.87
C PHE A 67 -7.44 -2.12 5.87
N ALA A 68 -7.16 -2.66 7.05
CA ALA A 68 -6.42 -2.03 8.13
C ALA A 68 -5.52 -3.07 8.81
N VAL A 69 -4.64 -2.64 9.70
CA VAL A 69 -3.88 -3.58 10.54
C VAL A 69 -4.81 -4.27 11.53
N LYS A 70 -4.50 -5.51 11.93
CA LYS A 70 -5.31 -6.29 12.88
C LYS A 70 -5.59 -5.59 14.20
N LYS A 71 -4.64 -4.79 14.70
CA LYS A 71 -4.81 -4.00 15.93
C LYS A 71 -5.84 -2.89 15.80
N ASP A 72 -6.13 -2.46 14.57
CA ASP A 72 -7.14 -1.46 14.25
C ASP A 72 -8.43 -2.12 13.72
N GLY A 73 -8.55 -3.44 13.84
CA GLY A 73 -9.74 -4.22 13.45
C GLY A 73 -9.74 -4.75 12.01
N GLY A 74 -8.64 -4.61 11.28
CA GLY A 74 -8.52 -5.14 9.92
C GLY A 74 -7.88 -6.53 9.82
N ASP A 75 -7.53 -6.92 8.60
CA ASP A 75 -7.04 -8.28 8.29
C ASP A 75 -5.51 -8.35 8.13
N ILE A 76 -4.82 -7.21 8.07
CA ILE A 76 -3.40 -7.15 7.74
C ILE A 76 -2.57 -7.26 9.02
N ASP A 77 -1.63 -8.20 9.05
CA ASP A 77 -0.75 -8.35 10.20
C ASP A 77 0.09 -7.09 10.44
N GLN A 78 0.39 -6.82 11.71
CA GLN A 78 1.45 -5.88 12.08
C GLN A 78 2.68 -6.67 12.52
N PHE A 79 3.85 -6.04 12.52
CA PHE A 79 5.03 -6.58 13.17
C PHE A 79 5.23 -5.93 14.55
N THR A 80 5.82 -6.70 15.48
CA THR A 80 6.12 -6.22 16.83
C THR A 80 7.21 -5.15 16.81
N GLY A 81 7.12 -4.17 17.72
CA GLY A 81 8.11 -3.11 17.87
C GLY A 81 7.94 -1.90 16.94
N ALA A 82 7.18 -1.99 15.84
CA ALA A 82 6.92 -0.87 14.94
C ALA A 82 5.43 -0.78 14.58
N THR A 83 4.68 0.08 15.27
CA THR A 83 3.22 0.23 15.08
C THR A 83 2.87 1.29 14.04
N ILE A 84 3.74 2.29 13.82
CA ILE A 84 3.49 3.40 12.89
C ILE A 84 3.72 2.97 11.44
N THR A 85 4.87 2.34 11.15
CA THR A 85 5.26 1.85 9.82
C THR A 85 4.18 1.02 9.11
N PRO A 86 3.65 -0.07 9.71
CA PRO A 86 2.72 -0.94 9.02
C PRO A 86 1.41 -0.21 8.71
N ARG A 87 0.93 0.66 9.62
CA ARG A 87 -0.28 1.46 9.41
C ARG A 87 -0.10 2.41 8.22
N ALA A 88 1.02 3.11 8.15
CA ALA A 88 1.33 4.03 7.07
C ALA A 88 1.30 3.33 5.70
N VAL A 89 1.97 2.16 5.60
CA VAL A 89 1.98 1.37 4.37
C VAL A 89 0.59 0.86 4.00
N VAL A 90 -0.17 0.31 4.95
CA VAL A 90 -1.54 -0.18 4.71
C VAL A 90 -2.42 0.95 4.17
N ASN A 91 -2.38 2.12 4.80
CA ASN A 91 -3.15 3.29 4.39
C ASN A 91 -2.77 3.76 2.98
N ALA A 92 -1.48 3.80 2.65
CA ALA A 92 -1.02 4.20 1.33
C ALA A 92 -1.44 3.20 0.24
N VAL A 93 -1.33 1.90 0.51
CA VAL A 93 -1.81 0.86 -0.43
C VAL A 93 -3.32 0.98 -0.64
N LYS A 94 -4.10 1.20 0.43
CA LYS A 94 -5.54 1.42 0.33
C LYS A 94 -5.88 2.60 -0.57
N ARG A 95 -5.22 3.76 -0.34
CA ARG A 95 -5.43 4.97 -1.16
C ARG A 95 -5.07 4.71 -2.64
N ALA A 96 -3.96 4.04 -2.90
CA ALA A 96 -3.55 3.69 -4.26
C ALA A 96 -4.58 2.77 -4.94
N GLY A 97 -5.06 1.72 -4.28
CA GLY A 97 -6.07 0.82 -4.85
C GLY A 97 -7.44 1.48 -5.06
N LEU A 98 -7.81 2.45 -4.21
CA LEU A 98 -9.01 3.27 -4.43
C LEU A 98 -8.85 4.21 -5.63
N TYR A 99 -7.68 4.82 -5.78
CA TYR A 99 -7.37 5.65 -6.94
C TYR A 99 -7.38 4.84 -8.24
N ALA A 100 -6.87 3.60 -8.24
CA ALA A 100 -6.94 2.73 -9.41
C ALA A 100 -8.38 2.52 -9.91
N GLN A 101 -9.36 2.44 -9.00
CA GLN A 101 -10.78 2.26 -9.35
C GLN A 101 -11.39 3.49 -10.04
N THR A 102 -10.79 4.68 -9.91
CA THR A 102 -11.30 5.89 -10.60
C THR A 102 -10.72 6.05 -12.00
N LEU A 103 -9.61 5.38 -12.32
CA LEU A 103 -8.93 5.49 -13.61
C LEU A 103 -9.79 5.07 -14.82
N PRO A 104 -10.62 4.00 -14.79
CA PRO A 104 -11.42 3.58 -15.95
C PRO A 104 -12.28 4.68 -16.56
N ALA A 105 -12.82 5.59 -15.73
CA ALA A 105 -13.62 6.71 -16.20
C ALA A 105 -12.78 7.80 -16.89
N GLN A 106 -11.49 7.89 -16.55
CA GLN A 106 -10.55 8.90 -17.03
C GLN A 106 -9.78 8.43 -18.27
N ILE A 107 -9.57 7.12 -18.44
CA ILE A 107 -8.82 6.55 -19.58
C ILE A 107 -9.31 7.06 -20.95
N PRO A 108 -10.62 7.18 -21.24
CA PRO A 108 -11.10 7.69 -22.52
C PRO A 108 -10.74 9.16 -22.79
N GLU A 109 -10.46 9.94 -21.76
CA GLU A 109 -10.10 11.38 -21.85
C GLU A 109 -8.59 11.59 -21.99
N LEU A 110 -7.79 10.54 -21.76
CA LEU A 110 -6.34 10.62 -21.89
C LEU A 110 -5.96 10.54 -23.37
N THR A 111 -5.11 11.48 -23.81
CA THR A 111 -4.50 11.44 -25.14
C THR A 111 -3.77 10.11 -25.31
N SER A 112 -4.05 9.40 -26.41
CA SER A 112 -3.28 8.20 -26.77
C SER A 112 -1.81 8.56 -26.89
N CYS A 113 -0.93 7.82 -26.22
CA CYS A 113 0.51 8.03 -26.36
C CYS A 113 0.94 7.75 -27.81
N GLY A 114 1.48 8.77 -28.50
CA GLY A 114 2.17 8.60 -29.78
C GLY A 114 1.54 9.21 -31.03
N GLU A 115 0.85 10.35 -30.93
CA GLU A 115 0.73 11.27 -32.08
C GLU A 115 1.95 12.21 -32.18
#